data_AF-A0A7X7EUT5-F1
#
_entry.id   AF-A0A7X7EUT5-F1
#
_cell.length_a   1.000
_cell.length_b   1.000
_cell.length_c   1.000
_cell.angle_alpha   90.00
_cell.angle_beta   90.00
_cell.angle_gamma   90.00
#
_symmetry.space_group_name_H-M   'P 1'
#
loop_
_entity.id
_entity.type
_entity.pdbx_description
1 polymer ?
#
loop_
_entity_poly.entity_id
_entity_poly.type
_entity_poly.pdbx_seq_one_letter_code
_entity_poly.pdbx_strand_id
1 'polypeptide(L)'
;MDVKIEASWKEKLWEEFGKEYFLMLTDFVREEYRTRQVFPPGNRIFNAFDLCPFDRVRVVILGQDPYHNIGQAHGLCFSVTDGTEFPPSLVNIFKELNRDLGIPVPNSGNL
;
A
#
# COMPACT_ATOMS: atom_id res chain seq x y z
N MET A 1 9.88 0.73 -19.53
CA MET A 1 9.13 1.65 -18.66
C MET A 1 10.00 1.98 -17.47
N ASP A 2 10.07 3.24 -17.02
CA ASP A 2 10.83 3.58 -15.81
C ASP A 2 9.90 3.59 -14.58
N VAL A 3 9.85 2.45 -13.87
CA VAL A 3 9.10 2.34 -12.61
C VAL A 3 9.86 3.07 -11.51
N LYS A 4 9.18 4.02 -10.87
CA LYS A 4 9.70 4.75 -9.71
C LYS A 4 9.32 3.96 -8.45
N ILE A 5 10.33 3.35 -7.86
CA ILE A 5 10.28 2.53 -6.65
C ILE A 5 11.68 2.58 -6.00
N GLU A 6 11.75 2.35 -4.70
CA GLU A 6 13.01 2.22 -3.95
C GLU A 6 14.03 1.31 -4.68
N ALA A 7 15.30 1.71 -4.65
CA ALA A 7 16.35 1.17 -5.52
C ALA A 7 16.62 -0.32 -5.29
N SER A 8 16.67 -0.77 -4.03
CA SER A 8 16.91 -2.18 -3.72
C SER A 8 15.73 -3.05 -4.19
N TRP A 9 14.50 -2.58 -4.08
CA TRP A 9 13.35 -3.24 -4.67
C TRP A 9 13.37 -3.22 -6.20
N LYS A 10 13.79 -2.10 -6.80
CA LYS A 10 13.91 -1.97 -8.25
C LYS A 10 14.88 -3.00 -8.82
N GLU A 11 15.99 -3.26 -8.13
CA GLU A 11 16.94 -4.31 -8.50
C GLU A 11 16.27 -5.70 -8.45
N LYS A 12 15.56 -6.03 -7.36
CA LYS A 12 14.93 -7.34 -7.19
C LYS A 12 13.77 -7.61 -8.14
N LEU A 13 13.05 -6.56 -8.55
CA LEU A 13 11.86 -6.65 -9.40
C LEU A 13 12.15 -6.26 -10.87
N TRP A 14 13.40 -5.99 -11.21
CA TRP A 14 13.79 -5.46 -12.51
C TRP A 14 13.26 -6.27 -13.69
N GLU A 15 13.37 -7.61 -13.59
CA GLU A 15 12.93 -8.51 -14.65
C GLU A 15 11.41 -8.48 -14.84
N GLU A 16 10.63 -8.25 -13.78
CA GLU A 16 9.17 -8.18 -13.86
C GLU A 16 8.69 -6.98 -14.67
N PHE A 17 9.36 -5.83 -14.52
CA PHE A 17 8.98 -4.59 -15.21
C PHE A 17 9.14 -4.64 -16.74
N GLY A 18 9.94 -5.59 -17.24
CA GLY A 18 10.14 -5.83 -18.67
C GLY A 18 9.21 -6.86 -19.29
N LYS A 19 8.48 -7.64 -18.47
CA LYS A 19 7.62 -8.72 -18.97
C LYS A 19 6.33 -8.16 -19.57
N GLU A 20 5.84 -8.85 -20.60
CA GLU A 20 4.64 -8.46 -21.35
C GLU A 20 3.42 -8.24 -20.45
N TYR A 21 3.20 -9.14 -19.48
CA TYR A 21 2.07 -9.01 -18.56
C TYR A 21 2.11 -7.70 -17.75
N PHE A 22 3.29 -7.22 -17.35
CA PHE A 22 3.44 -6.03 -16.54
C PHE A 22 3.22 -4.76 -17.36
N LEU A 23 3.67 -4.78 -18.62
CA LEU A 23 3.40 -3.70 -19.57
C LEU A 23 1.89 -3.59 -19.85
N MET A 24 1.23 -4.72 -20.14
CA MET A 24 -0.22 -4.77 -20.34
C MET A 24 -0.98 -4.29 -19.10
N LEU A 25 -0.59 -4.75 -17.91
CA LEU A 25 -1.19 -4.31 -16.65
C LEU A 25 -1.03 -2.81 -16.45
N THR A 26 0.15 -2.26 -16.70
CA THR A 26 0.38 -0.83 -16.47
C THR A 26 -0.42 0.03 -17.44
N ASP A 27 -0.52 -0.38 -18.71
CA ASP A 27 -1.32 0.35 -19.69
C ASP A 27 -2.82 0.30 -19.35
N PHE A 28 -3.31 -0.87 -18.92
CA PHE A 28 -4.67 -1.00 -18.36
C PHE A 28 -4.88 -0.06 -17.18
N VAL A 29 -4.04 -0.14 -16.14
CA VAL A 29 -4.17 0.68 -14.94
C VAL A 29 -4.11 2.18 -15.25
N ARG A 30 -3.19 2.61 -16.13
CA ARG A 30 -3.10 4.02 -16.56
C ARG A 30 -4.38 4.52 -17.21
N GLU A 31 -5.00 3.69 -18.04
CA GLU A 31 -6.26 4.06 -18.69
C GLU A 31 -7.40 4.16 -17.68
N GLU A 32 -7.43 3.27 -16.68
CA GLU A 32 -8.42 3.33 -15.62
C GLU A 32 -8.28 4.61 -14.77
N TYR A 33 -7.06 5.05 -14.46
CA TYR A 33 -6.84 6.34 -13.77
C TYR A 33 -7.27 7.56 -14.60
N ARG A 34 -7.34 7.45 -15.93
CA ARG A 34 -7.81 8.55 -16.80
C ARG A 34 -9.32 8.62 -16.90
N THR A 35 -9.99 7.48 -16.76
CA THR A 35 -11.41 7.33 -17.09
C THR A 35 -12.31 7.20 -15.88
N ARG A 36 -11.78 6.75 -14.73
CA ARG A 36 -12.54 6.58 -13.49
C ARG A 36 -11.73 6.91 -12.24
N GLN A 37 -12.43 6.96 -11.11
CA GLN A 37 -11.79 7.08 -9.81
C GLN A 37 -11.13 5.74 -9.43
N VAL A 38 -9.82 5.77 -9.24
CA VAL A 38 -9.01 4.62 -8.83
C VAL A 38 -8.19 5.02 -7.60
N PHE A 39 -8.06 4.09 -6.65
CA PHE A 39 -7.28 4.26 -5.42
C PHE A 39 -6.14 3.24 -5.35
N PRO A 40 -5.02 3.56 -4.70
CA PRO A 40 -4.65 4.87 -4.12
C PRO A 40 -4.32 5.91 -5.21
N PRO A 41 -3.91 7.15 -4.91
CA PRO A 41 -3.30 8.03 -5.91
C PRO A 41 -2.14 7.32 -6.64
N GLY A 42 -1.99 7.55 -7.96
CA GLY A 42 -1.04 6.79 -8.77
C GLY A 42 0.42 6.85 -8.30
N ASN A 43 0.84 7.96 -7.69
CA ASN A 43 2.16 8.13 -7.08
C ASN A 43 2.33 7.44 -5.72
N ARG A 44 1.28 6.78 -5.21
CA ARG A 44 1.28 6.02 -3.95
C ARG A 44 1.11 4.52 -4.17
N ILE A 45 1.01 4.03 -5.41
CA ILE A 45 0.84 2.59 -5.69
C ILE A 45 1.98 1.75 -5.06
N PHE A 46 3.23 2.23 -5.13
CA PHE A 46 4.41 1.53 -4.62
C PHE A 46 4.87 2.00 -3.23
N ASN A 47 4.04 2.74 -2.49
CA ASN A 47 4.44 3.40 -1.23
C ASN A 47 5.02 2.42 -0.18
N ALA A 48 4.51 1.18 -0.11
CA ALA A 48 5.05 0.14 0.77
C ALA A 48 6.52 -0.18 0.50
N PHE A 49 6.91 -0.23 -0.78
CA PHE A 49 8.28 -0.48 -1.21
C PHE A 49 9.16 0.76 -0.99
N ASP A 50 8.61 1.95 -1.20
CA ASP A 50 9.31 3.22 -0.99
C ASP A 50 9.67 3.46 0.49
N LEU A 51 8.80 3.04 1.40
CA LEU A 51 9.00 3.23 2.85
C LEU A 51 9.89 2.17 3.49
N CYS A 52 10.03 0.99 2.89
CA CYS A 52 10.81 -0.11 3.44
C CYS A 52 11.72 -0.73 2.37
N PRO A 53 13.01 -0.34 2.33
CA PRO A 53 14.02 -0.99 1.48
C PRO A 53 14.05 -2.51 1.68
N PHE A 54 14.37 -3.26 0.63
CA PHE A 54 14.31 -4.73 0.59
C PHE A 54 15.11 -5.39 1.73
N ASP A 55 16.30 -4.87 2.01
CA ASP A 55 17.21 -5.37 3.04
C ASP A 55 16.76 -5.01 4.47
N ARG A 56 15.81 -4.09 4.62
CA ARG A 56 15.22 -3.68 5.91
C ARG A 56 13.94 -4.43 6.24
N VAL A 57 13.40 -5.22 5.31
CA VAL A 57 12.19 -6.01 5.53
C VAL A 57 12.43 -7.05 6.62
N ARG A 58 11.56 -7.06 7.63
CA ARG A 58 11.56 -8.07 8.72
C ARG A 58 10.25 -8.82 8.83
N VAL A 59 9.15 -8.15 8.53
CA VAL A 59 7.78 -8.67 8.60
C VAL A 59 7.06 -8.20 7.36
N VAL A 60 6.27 -9.09 6.76
CA VAL A 60 5.37 -8.76 5.65
C VAL A 60 3.94 -9.01 6.12
N ILE A 61 3.13 -7.95 6.11
CA ILE A 61 1.69 -8.04 6.33
C ILE A 61 1.02 -7.94 4.96
N LEU A 62 0.23 -8.95 4.60
CA LEU A 62 -0.46 -9.00 3.31
C LEU A 62 -1.93 -8.62 3.50
N GLY A 63 -2.35 -7.55 2.83
CA GLY A 63 -3.76 -7.23 2.62
C GLY A 63 -4.28 -7.84 1.32
N GLN A 64 -5.57 -7.63 1.04
CA GLN A 64 -6.21 -8.10 -0.20
C GLN A 64 -6.11 -7.03 -1.31
N ASP A 65 -6.81 -5.92 -1.12
CA ASP A 65 -6.87 -4.79 -2.04
C ASP A 65 -6.97 -3.46 -1.27
N PRO A 66 -6.69 -2.30 -1.91
CA PRO A 66 -6.74 -1.01 -1.25
C PRO A 66 -8.16 -0.63 -0.79
N TYR A 67 -8.25 0.17 0.28
CA TYR A 67 -9.51 0.82 0.62
C TYR A 67 -10.07 1.65 -0.54
N HIS A 68 -11.39 1.57 -0.74
CA HIS A 68 -12.07 2.16 -1.90
C HIS A 68 -12.77 3.50 -1.61
N ASN A 69 -12.70 4.03 -0.39
CA ASN A 69 -13.25 5.35 -0.10
C ASN A 69 -12.19 6.45 -0.24
N ILE A 70 -12.65 7.65 -0.58
CA ILE A 70 -11.81 8.84 -0.75
C ILE A 70 -10.97 9.09 0.50
N GLY A 71 -9.67 9.30 0.32
CA GLY A 71 -8.74 9.64 1.39
C GLY A 71 -8.25 8.47 2.24
N GLN A 72 -8.76 7.24 2.05
CA GLN A 72 -8.34 6.10 2.87
C GLN A 72 -7.00 5.51 2.41
N ALA A 73 -6.96 4.97 1.19
CA ALA A 73 -5.80 4.23 0.70
C ALA A 73 -4.64 5.15 0.30
N HIS A 74 -3.45 4.83 0.81
CA HIS A 74 -2.21 5.55 0.51
C HIS A 74 -1.02 4.62 0.20
N GLY A 75 -1.31 3.38 -0.23
CA GLY A 75 -0.30 2.42 -0.67
C GLY A 75 0.28 1.52 0.41
N LEU A 76 -0.35 1.46 1.58
CA LEU A 76 -0.03 0.57 2.68
C LEU A 76 -1.27 -0.25 3.05
N CYS A 77 -1.14 -1.56 3.23
CA CYS A 77 -2.27 -2.41 3.61
C CYS A 77 -2.75 -2.07 5.03
N PHE A 78 -4.06 -2.12 5.28
CA PHE A 78 -4.72 -1.80 6.55
C PHE A 78 -4.58 -0.35 7.05
N SER A 79 -3.60 0.40 6.57
CA SER A 79 -3.37 1.78 6.96
C SER A 79 -4.33 2.75 6.25
N VAL A 80 -4.69 3.82 6.95
CA VAL A 80 -5.45 4.95 6.44
C VAL A 80 -4.71 6.26 6.67
N THR A 81 -5.04 7.31 5.93
CA THR A 81 -4.44 8.64 6.16
C THR A 81 -4.92 9.27 7.48
N ASP A 82 -4.13 10.19 8.01
CA ASP A 82 -4.45 10.91 9.25
C ASP A 82 -5.81 11.63 9.17
N GLY A 83 -6.60 11.54 10.26
CA GLY A 83 -7.95 12.12 10.31
C GLY A 83 -9.04 11.26 9.68
N THR A 84 -8.70 10.12 9.08
CA THR A 84 -9.67 9.15 8.57
C THR A 84 -10.18 8.24 9.69
N GLU A 85 -11.50 8.00 9.73
CA GLU A 85 -12.08 7.00 10.63
C GLU A 85 -11.51 5.59 10.38
N PHE A 86 -11.27 4.85 11.46
CA PHE A 86 -10.66 3.52 11.36
C PHE A 86 -11.63 2.52 10.70
N PRO A 87 -11.23 1.87 9.61
CA PRO A 87 -12.03 0.80 9.02
C PRO A 87 -12.17 -0.38 10.01
N PRO A 88 -13.24 -1.20 9.90
CA PRO A 88 -13.50 -2.29 10.84
C PRO A 88 -12.31 -3.25 11.03
N SER A 89 -11.58 -3.56 9.95
CA SER A 89 -10.39 -4.41 10.02
C SER A 89 -9.27 -3.78 10.87
N LEU A 90 -9.03 -2.48 10.72
CA LEU A 90 -8.01 -1.76 11.49
C LEU A 90 -8.40 -1.65 12.97
N VAL A 91 -9.68 -1.42 13.27
CA VAL A 91 -10.22 -1.47 14.64
C VAL A 91 -9.95 -2.82 15.28
N ASN A 92 -10.16 -3.91 14.54
CA ASN A 92 -9.88 -5.26 15.04
C ASN A 92 -8.38 -5.51 15.25
N ILE A 93 -7.51 -5.01 14.38
CA ILE A 93 -6.05 -5.04 14.56
C ILE A 93 -5.64 -4.33 15.85
N PHE A 94 -6.17 -3.12 16.12
CA PHE A 94 -5.85 -2.40 17.34
C PHE A 94 -6.40 -3.07 18.61
N LYS A 95 -7.59 -3.69 18.54
CA LYS A 95 -8.11 -4.51 19.66
C LYS A 95 -7.19 -5.69 19.95
N GLU A 96 -6.70 -6.36 18.92
CA GLU A 96 -5.75 -7.47 19.07
C GLU A 96 -4.43 -6.99 19.68
N LEU A 97 -3.85 -5.91 19.16
CA LEU A 97 -2.61 -5.32 19.69
C LEU A 97 -2.75 -4.92 21.16
N ASN A 98 -3.91 -4.40 21.56
CA ASN A 98 -4.17 -4.08 22.95
C ASN A 98 -4.27 -5.34 23.82
N ARG A 99 -4.98 -6.37 23.34
CA ARG A 99 -5.14 -7.63 24.08
C ARG A 99 -3.82 -8.39 24.23
N ASP A 100 -3.03 -8.46 23.17
CA ASP A 100 -1.78 -9.22 23.11
C ASP A 100 -0.63 -8.49 23.81
N LEU A 101 -0.46 -7.20 23.53
CA LEU A 101 0.72 -6.44 23.94
C LEU A 101 0.43 -5.28 24.90
N GLY A 102 -0.83 -5.04 25.26
CA GLY A 102 -1.23 -3.92 26.11
C GLY A 102 -1.11 -2.54 25.43
N ILE A 103 -0.88 -2.49 24.12
CA ILE A 103 -0.68 -1.23 23.39
C ILE A 103 -2.02 -0.48 23.28
N PRO A 104 -2.10 0.80 23.68
CA PRO A 104 -3.34 1.57 23.55
C PRO A 104 -3.66 1.85 22.07
N VAL A 105 -4.95 1.99 21.76
CA VAL A 105 -5.41 2.36 20.42
C VAL A 105 -4.85 3.75 20.08
N PRO A 106 -4.11 3.92 18.97
CA PRO A 106 -3.56 5.22 18.59
C PRO A 106 -4.65 6.19 18.11
N ASN A 107 -4.32 7.49 18.07
CA ASN A 107 -5.20 8.53 17.54
C ASN A 107 -5.20 8.59 16.00
N SER A 108 -4.30 7.86 15.34
CA SER A 108 -4.21 7.78 13.88
C SER A 108 -4.12 6.33 13.41
N GLY A 109 -4.67 6.07 12.22
CA GLY A 109 -4.59 4.79 11.52
C GLY A 109 -3.50 4.77 10.44
N ASN A 110 -2.64 5.78 10.42
CA ASN A 110 -1.46 5.84 9.58
C ASN A 110 -0.35 4.97 10.23
N LEU A 111 0.00 3.86 9.58
CA LEU A 111 0.85 2.79 10.13
C LEU A 111 2.28 2.89 9.58
#